data_AF-A0A1Y6CU20-F1
#
_entry.id   AF-A0A1Y6CU20-F1
#
_cell.length_a   1.000
_cell.length_b   1.000
_cell.length_c   1.000
_cell.angle_alpha   90.00
_cell.angle_beta   90.00
_cell.angle_gamma   90.00
#
_symmetry.space_group_name_H-M   'P 1'
#
loop_
_entity.id
_entity.type
_entity.pdbx_description
1 polymer ?
#
loop_
_entity_poly.entity_id
_entity_poly.type
_entity_poly.pdbx_seq_one_letter_code
_entity_poly.pdbx_strand_id
1 'polypeptide(L)'
;MTLKVKVALAVATAALVGGCASQPKNITAAYVSPVQYADYSCPQITAEMDGVSKRTVELYDHLQNKADNDSAEMAIGIVLFWPALLMLNGGDGPEAQEYAHLKGEYKALDEVAGKKSCTVTTRSPETIIKEKEEQKQKEAESKGAGYPT
;
A
#
# COMPACT_ATOMS: atom_id res chain seq x y z
N MET A 1 -36.99 11.29 -24.25
CA MET A 1 -36.71 10.22 -23.25
C MET A 1 -35.40 9.46 -23.52
N THR A 2 -34.84 9.53 -24.72
CA THR A 2 -33.61 8.82 -25.13
C THR A 2 -32.30 9.46 -24.66
N LEU A 3 -32.27 10.77 -24.40
CA LEU A 3 -31.05 11.49 -24.03
C LEU A 3 -30.62 11.23 -22.58
N LYS A 4 -31.58 11.20 -21.64
CA LYS A 4 -31.32 10.89 -20.22
C LYS A 4 -30.80 9.46 -20.02
N VAL A 5 -31.31 8.50 -20.81
CA VAL A 5 -30.87 7.09 -20.79
C VAL A 5 -29.47 6.95 -21.37
N LYS A 6 -29.14 7.68 -22.46
CA LYS A 6 -27.79 7.69 -23.04
C LYS A 6 -26.74 8.31 -22.10
N VAL A 7 -27.08 9.39 -21.40
CA VAL A 7 -26.20 10.02 -20.39
C VAL A 7 -26.01 9.11 -19.18
N ALA A 8 -27.08 8.48 -18.68
CA ALA A 8 -26.99 7.53 -17.57
C ALA A 8 -26.11 6.31 -17.91
N LEU A 9 -26.22 5.80 -19.14
CA LEU A 9 -25.40 4.69 -19.61
C LEU A 9 -23.93 5.09 -19.76
N ALA A 10 -23.63 6.28 -20.28
CA ALA A 10 -22.25 6.77 -20.41
C ALA A 10 -21.55 7.01 -19.05
N VAL A 11 -22.30 7.52 -18.06
CA VAL A 11 -21.78 7.72 -16.68
C VAL A 11 -21.54 6.37 -15.99
N ALA A 12 -22.41 5.38 -16.22
CA ALA A 12 -22.25 4.04 -15.66
C ALA A 12 -21.01 3.32 -16.23
N THR A 13 -20.70 3.47 -17.51
CA THR A 13 -19.50 2.88 -18.11
C THR A 13 -18.21 3.57 -17.65
N ALA A 14 -18.24 4.89 -17.41
CA ALA A 14 -17.08 5.64 -16.91
C ALA A 14 -16.69 5.27 -15.47
N ALA A 15 -17.67 4.91 -14.63
CA ALA A 15 -17.43 4.49 -13.25
C ALA A 15 -16.69 3.15 -13.13
N LEU A 16 -16.71 2.31 -14.17
CA LEU A 16 -16.02 1.01 -14.20
C LEU A 16 -14.53 1.12 -14.57
N VAL A 17 -14.05 2.31 -14.96
CA VAL A 17 -12.64 2.56 -15.36
C VAL A 17 -11.87 3.33 -14.27
N GLY A 18 -12.39 3.38 -13.04
CA GLY A 18 -11.66 3.91 -11.90
C GLY A 18 -10.31 3.20 -11.77
N GLY A 19 -9.22 3.96 -11.93
CA GLY A 19 -7.86 3.43 -12.01
C GLY A 19 -7.51 2.51 -10.84
N CYS A 20 -6.81 1.42 -11.17
CA CYS A 20 -6.35 0.37 -10.25
C CYS A 20 -5.13 0.84 -9.42
N ALA A 21 -5.10 2.10 -8.96
CA ALA A 21 -4.00 2.59 -8.12
C ALA A 21 -4.31 2.24 -6.66
N SER A 22 -3.66 1.20 -6.14
CA SER A 22 -3.86 0.76 -4.76
C SER A 22 -3.26 1.77 -3.78
N GLN A 23 -4.06 2.24 -2.81
CA GLN A 23 -3.47 2.95 -1.66
C GLN A 23 -2.48 2.01 -0.95
N PRO A 24 -1.34 2.51 -0.43
CA PRO A 24 -0.28 1.66 0.12
C PRO A 24 -0.77 0.72 1.22
N LYS A 25 -1.74 1.18 2.02
CA LYS A 25 -2.39 0.41 3.08
C LYS A 25 -3.20 -0.79 2.60
N ASN A 26 -3.69 -0.73 1.36
CA ASN A 26 -4.49 -1.78 0.73
C ASN A 26 -3.62 -2.77 -0.06
N ILE A 27 -2.32 -2.50 -0.24
CA ILE A 27 -1.41 -3.43 -0.91
C ILE A 27 -1.20 -4.64 -0.01
N THR A 28 -1.62 -5.81 -0.49
CA THR A 28 -1.45 -7.08 0.22
C THR A 28 -0.02 -7.60 0.07
N ALA A 29 0.45 -8.38 1.06
CA ALA A 29 1.72 -9.07 0.97
C ALA A 29 1.74 -10.01 -0.25
N ALA A 30 2.80 -9.93 -1.06
CA ALA A 30 3.08 -10.93 -2.07
C ALA A 30 3.51 -12.23 -1.39
N TYR A 31 3.31 -13.37 -2.06
CA TYR A 31 3.82 -14.63 -1.54
C TYR A 31 5.33 -14.71 -1.72
N VAL A 32 6.05 -14.97 -0.61
CA VAL A 32 7.47 -15.30 -0.58
C VAL A 32 7.62 -16.66 0.10
N SER A 33 8.44 -17.54 -0.49
CA SER A 33 8.60 -18.90 0.03
C SER A 33 9.39 -18.90 1.36
N PRO A 34 8.85 -19.47 2.46
CA PRO A 34 9.56 -19.59 3.74
C PRO A 34 10.82 -20.46 3.65
N VAL A 35 10.92 -21.33 2.65
CA VAL A 35 12.07 -22.23 2.45
C VAL A 35 13.37 -21.45 2.25
N GLN A 36 13.31 -20.23 1.72
CA GLN A 36 14.50 -19.39 1.51
C GLN A 36 15.22 -19.03 2.82
N TYR A 37 14.48 -18.99 3.94
CA TYR A 37 15.00 -18.66 5.26
C TYR A 37 15.15 -19.90 6.17
N ALA A 38 14.90 -21.11 5.64
CA ALA A 38 14.87 -22.34 6.43
C ALA A 38 16.19 -22.63 7.15
N ASP A 39 17.32 -22.21 6.60
CA ASP A 39 18.65 -22.44 7.18
C ASP A 39 19.13 -21.31 8.11
N TYR A 40 18.35 -20.22 8.24
CA TYR A 40 18.75 -19.09 9.08
C TYR A 40 18.68 -19.46 10.56
N SER A 41 19.66 -19.02 11.34
CA SER A 41 19.63 -19.06 12.81
C SER A 41 18.68 -18.00 13.37
N CYS A 42 18.18 -18.16 14.60
CA CYS A 42 17.28 -17.17 15.21
C CYS A 42 17.84 -15.73 15.24
N PRO A 43 19.16 -15.50 15.50
CA PRO A 43 19.74 -14.17 15.37
C PRO A 43 19.70 -13.63 13.94
N GLN A 44 19.94 -14.47 12.93
CA GLN A 44 19.85 -14.06 11.53
C GLN A 44 18.41 -13.74 11.12
N ILE A 45 17.45 -14.55 11.56
CA ILE A 45 16.02 -14.29 11.33
C ILE A 45 15.63 -12.94 11.93
N THR A 46 16.00 -12.68 13.19
CA THR A 46 15.65 -11.43 13.86
C THR A 46 16.29 -10.22 13.18
N ALA A 47 17.57 -10.32 12.81
CA ALA A 47 18.27 -9.25 12.09
C ALA A 47 17.63 -8.96 10.72
N GLU A 48 17.24 -10.00 9.98
CA GLU A 48 16.59 -9.85 8.69
C GLU A 48 15.18 -9.27 8.85
N MET A 49 14.41 -9.73 9.83
CA MET A 49 13.08 -9.19 10.15
C MET A 49 13.16 -7.70 10.47
N ASP A 50 14.14 -7.27 11.26
CA ASP A 50 14.37 -5.84 11.56
C ASP A 50 14.70 -5.04 10.28
N GLY A 51 15.54 -5.58 9.41
CA GLY A 51 15.92 -4.96 8.14
C GLY A 51 14.72 -4.81 7.19
N VAL A 52 14.00 -5.90 6.94
CA VAL A 52 12.80 -5.94 6.10
C VAL A 52 11.73 -5.02 6.67
N SER A 53 11.50 -5.04 8.00
CA SER A 53 10.50 -4.17 8.63
C SER A 53 10.82 -2.68 8.43
N LYS A 54 12.09 -2.27 8.57
CA LYS A 54 12.49 -0.86 8.37
C LYS A 54 12.26 -0.42 6.92
N ARG A 55 12.74 -1.21 5.95
CA ARG A 55 12.56 -0.93 4.52
C ARG A 55 11.08 -0.87 4.12
N THR A 56 10.27 -1.78 4.67
CA THR A 56 8.82 -1.80 4.42
C THR A 56 8.17 -0.50 4.89
N VAL A 57 8.53 -0.02 6.08
CA VAL A 57 7.99 1.23 6.65
C VAL A 57 8.47 2.46 5.88
N GLU A 58 9.75 2.50 5.48
CA GLU A 58 10.31 3.59 4.66
C GLU A 58 9.62 3.67 3.30
N LEU A 59 9.44 2.53 2.63
CA LEU A 59 8.77 2.47 1.33
C LEU A 59 7.27 2.82 1.43
N TYR A 60 6.62 2.42 2.53
CA TYR A 60 5.26 2.89 2.83
C TYR A 60 5.19 4.41 2.90
N ASP A 61 6.09 5.07 3.65
CA ASP A 61 6.10 6.53 3.78
C ASP A 61 6.31 7.20 2.39
N HIS A 62 7.19 6.64 1.56
CA HIS A 62 7.39 7.11 0.17
C HIS A 62 6.12 7.00 -0.69
N LEU A 63 5.47 5.83 -0.67
CA LEU A 63 4.24 5.59 -1.43
C LEU A 63 3.07 6.44 -0.90
N GLN A 64 2.99 6.65 0.42
CA GLN A 64 1.95 7.46 1.04
C GLN A 64 2.12 8.94 0.69
N ASN A 65 3.34 9.46 0.70
CA ASN A 65 3.62 10.84 0.29
C ASN A 65 3.30 11.08 -1.19
N LYS A 66 3.57 10.09 -2.06
CA LYS A 66 3.15 10.14 -3.46
C LYS A 66 1.63 10.14 -3.60
N ALA A 67 0.94 9.28 -2.87
CA ALA A 67 -0.52 9.23 -2.89
C ALA A 67 -1.18 10.52 -2.37
N ASP A 68 -0.59 11.18 -1.36
CA ASP A 68 -1.15 12.39 -0.75
C ASP A 68 -0.95 13.66 -1.59
N ASN A 69 0.19 13.78 -2.31
CA ASN A 69 0.50 14.99 -3.09
C ASN A 69 -0.28 15.08 -4.42
N ASP A 70 -0.92 14.00 -4.87
CA ASP A 70 -1.38 13.86 -6.26
C ASP A 70 -2.86 14.18 -6.50
N SER A 71 -3.64 14.58 -5.50
CA SER A 71 -5.11 14.60 -5.67
C SER A 71 -5.63 15.63 -6.68
N ALA A 72 -4.97 16.78 -6.84
CA ALA A 72 -5.37 17.83 -7.78
C ALA A 72 -4.71 17.68 -9.17
N GLU A 73 -3.44 17.25 -9.21
CA GLU A 73 -2.69 17.08 -10.46
C GLU A 73 -3.11 15.81 -11.21
N MET A 74 -3.43 14.71 -10.51
CA MET A 74 -4.07 13.54 -11.11
C MET A 74 -5.37 13.90 -11.82
N ALA A 75 -6.21 14.74 -11.22
CA ALA A 75 -7.50 15.09 -11.81
C ALA A 75 -7.33 15.78 -13.17
N ILE A 76 -6.33 16.66 -13.29
CA ILE A 76 -6.00 17.34 -14.55
C ILE A 76 -5.35 16.35 -15.55
N GLY A 77 -4.41 15.53 -15.08
CA GLY A 77 -3.71 14.53 -15.90
C GLY A 77 -4.66 13.49 -16.48
N ILE A 78 -5.65 13.02 -15.72
CA ILE A 78 -6.67 12.06 -16.18
C ILE A 78 -7.49 12.65 -17.32
N VAL A 79 -7.89 13.93 -17.25
CA VAL A 79 -8.68 14.57 -18.30
C VAL A 79 -7.86 14.78 -19.58
N LEU A 80 -6.62 15.26 -19.44
CA LEU A 80 -5.75 15.57 -20.59
C LEU A 80 -5.17 14.32 -21.27
N PHE A 81 -4.91 13.26 -20.49
CA PHE A 81 -4.22 12.07 -20.96
C PHE A 81 -5.07 10.79 -20.89
N TRP A 82 -6.40 10.86 -20.72
CA TRP A 82 -7.24 9.64 -20.72
C TRP A 82 -6.98 8.69 -21.89
N PRO A 83 -6.74 9.16 -23.15
CA PRO A 83 -6.58 8.23 -24.26
C PRO A 83 -5.30 7.41 -24.10
N ALA A 84 -4.27 8.02 -23.49
CA ALA A 84 -3.02 7.37 -23.17
C ALA A 84 -3.15 6.42 -21.96
N LEU A 85 -3.99 6.75 -20.97
CA LEU A 85 -4.25 5.87 -19.83
C LEU A 85 -4.85 4.51 -20.24
N LEU A 86 -5.64 4.47 -21.32
CA LEU A 86 -6.17 3.21 -21.87
C LEU A 86 -5.09 2.31 -22.49
N MET A 87 -3.89 2.84 -22.74
CA MET A 87 -2.74 2.08 -23.25
C MET A 87 -1.77 1.65 -22.14
N LEU A 88 -1.96 2.15 -20.91
CA LEU A 88 -1.17 1.73 -19.76
C LEU A 88 -1.81 0.47 -19.16
N ASN A 89 -1.03 -0.61 -19.07
CA ASN A 89 -1.43 -1.76 -18.28
C ASN A 89 -1.52 -1.31 -16.81
N GLY A 90 -2.74 -1.20 -16.29
CA GLY A 90 -3.08 -0.67 -14.95
C GLY A 90 -2.68 -1.59 -13.80
N GLY A 91 -1.40 -1.91 -13.68
CA GLY A 91 -0.81 -2.52 -12.50
C GLY A 91 -0.27 -1.48 -11.54
N ASP A 92 -0.16 -1.86 -10.27
CA ASP A 92 0.59 -1.11 -9.27
C ASP A 92 2.05 -0.95 -9.75
N GLY A 93 2.62 0.25 -9.56
CA GLY A 93 3.98 0.58 -10.02
C GLY A 93 5.07 -0.30 -9.38
N PRO A 94 6.32 -0.25 -9.88
CA PRO A 94 7.40 -1.12 -9.41
C PRO A 94 7.65 -1.02 -7.90
N GLU A 95 7.53 0.18 -7.33
CA GLU A 95 7.68 0.39 -5.88
C GLU A 95 6.56 -0.28 -5.06
N ALA A 96 5.33 -0.31 -5.58
CA ALA A 96 4.22 -0.98 -4.91
C ALA A 96 4.37 -2.52 -4.97
N GLN A 97 4.97 -3.05 -6.05
CA GLN A 97 5.32 -4.45 -6.17
C GLN A 97 6.46 -4.82 -5.19
N GLU A 98 7.48 -3.98 -5.07
CA GLU A 98 8.55 -4.13 -4.09
C GLU A 98 8.01 -4.09 -2.66
N TYR A 99 7.11 -3.15 -2.37
CA TYR A 99 6.44 -3.07 -1.07
C TYR A 99 5.63 -4.32 -0.75
N ALA A 100 4.86 -4.85 -1.72
CA ALA A 100 4.17 -6.11 -1.56
C ALA A 100 5.16 -7.27 -1.28
N HIS A 101 6.30 -7.29 -1.96
CA HIS A 101 7.34 -8.29 -1.77
C HIS A 101 7.94 -8.24 -0.37
N LEU A 102 8.35 -7.05 0.13
CA LEU A 102 8.90 -6.88 1.48
C LEU A 102 7.93 -7.33 2.58
N LYS A 103 6.63 -7.04 2.42
CA LYS A 103 5.59 -7.58 3.33
C LYS A 103 5.53 -9.11 3.29
N GLY A 104 5.74 -9.71 2.12
CA GLY A 104 5.84 -11.15 1.93
C GLY A 104 7.06 -11.75 2.62
N GLU A 105 8.23 -11.13 2.45
CA GLU A 105 9.48 -11.54 3.11
C GLU A 105 9.32 -11.55 4.63
N TYR A 106 8.72 -10.50 5.20
CA TYR A 106 8.47 -10.44 6.64
C TYR A 106 7.58 -11.60 7.11
N LYS A 107 6.51 -11.93 6.36
CA LYS A 107 5.62 -13.07 6.70
C LYS A 107 6.33 -14.41 6.59
N ALA A 108 7.18 -14.57 5.57
CA ALA A 108 7.99 -15.77 5.40
C ALA A 108 8.98 -15.95 6.57
N LEU A 109 9.64 -14.88 7.00
CA LEU A 109 10.52 -14.88 8.17
C LEU A 109 9.77 -15.17 9.47
N ASP A 110 8.59 -14.57 9.67
CA ASP A 110 7.74 -14.80 10.83
C ASP A 110 7.28 -16.27 10.91
N GLU A 111 6.92 -16.88 9.78
CA GLU A 111 6.58 -18.30 9.71
C GLU A 111 7.76 -19.20 10.11
N VAL A 112 8.97 -18.90 9.62
CA VAL A 112 10.18 -19.66 10.01
C VAL A 112 10.54 -19.42 11.47
N ALA A 113 10.42 -18.19 11.97
CA ALA A 113 10.63 -17.85 13.36
C ALA A 113 9.70 -18.65 14.28
N GLY A 114 8.42 -18.74 13.92
CA GLY A 114 7.43 -19.55 14.63
C GLY A 114 7.77 -21.04 14.61
N LYS A 115 8.12 -21.59 13.43
CA LYS A 115 8.55 -23.00 13.30
C LYS A 115 9.78 -23.33 14.13
N LYS A 116 10.71 -22.39 14.28
CA LYS A 116 11.94 -22.54 15.08
C LYS A 116 11.81 -22.07 16.52
N SER A 117 10.63 -21.57 16.94
CA SER A 117 10.39 -21.01 18.28
C SER A 117 11.41 -19.94 18.67
N CYS A 118 11.77 -19.07 17.72
CA CYS A 118 12.71 -17.97 17.98
C CYS A 118 12.07 -16.89 18.86
N THR A 119 12.86 -16.28 19.75
CA THR A 119 12.45 -15.07 20.46
C THR A 119 12.66 -13.86 19.55
N VAL A 120 11.59 -13.42 18.88
CA VAL A 120 11.61 -12.25 18.00
C VAL A 120 11.15 -11.02 18.77
N THR A 121 11.96 -9.95 18.74
CA THR A 121 11.63 -8.65 19.35
C THR A 121 11.16 -7.61 18.33
N THR A 122 11.24 -7.95 17.04
CA THR A 122 10.86 -7.08 15.93
C THR A 122 9.35 -6.89 15.87
N ARG A 123 8.90 -5.64 15.77
CA ARG A 123 7.48 -5.34 15.52
C ARG A 123 7.15 -5.55 14.05
N SER A 124 5.93 -6.01 13.76
CA SER A 124 5.49 -6.20 12.38
C SER A 124 5.33 -4.86 11.66
N PRO A 125 5.81 -4.72 10.40
CA PRO A 125 5.60 -3.50 9.63
C PRO A 125 4.11 -3.18 9.46
N GLU A 126 3.23 -4.20 9.37
CA GLU A 126 1.78 -3.97 9.30
C GLU A 126 1.22 -3.31 10.56
N THR A 127 1.76 -3.64 11.75
CA THR A 127 1.35 -3.01 13.01
C THR A 127 1.86 -1.57 13.13
N ILE A 128 3.12 -1.32 12.77
CA ILE A 128 3.72 0.02 12.79
C ILE A 128 2.96 0.96 11.86
N ILE A 129 2.60 0.47 10.67
CA ILE A 129 1.87 1.26 9.67
C ILE A 129 0.46 1.58 10.15
N LYS A 130 -0.28 0.62 10.72
CA LYS A 130 -1.61 0.87 11.31
C LYS A 130 -1.55 1.93 12.41
N GLU A 131 -0.58 1.84 13.32
CA GLU A 131 -0.37 2.85 14.37
C GLU A 131 -0.11 4.24 13.78
N LYS A 132 0.73 4.34 12.73
CA LYS A 132 0.99 5.61 12.03
C LYS A 132 -0.28 6.19 11.39
N GLU A 133 -1.10 5.36 10.77
CA GLU A 133 -2.37 5.79 10.16
C GLU A 133 -3.36 6.30 11.19
N GLU A 134 -3.52 5.57 12.30
CA GLU A 134 -4.38 5.99 13.41
C GLU A 134 -3.92 7.32 14.02
N GLN A 135 -2.61 7.52 14.15
CA GLN A 135 -2.04 8.79 14.64
C GLN A 135 -2.35 9.94 13.68
N LYS A 136 -2.16 9.72 12.37
CA LYS A 136 -2.44 10.74 11.34
C LYS A 136 -3.92 11.11 11.29
N GLN A 137 -4.83 10.14 11.48
CA GLN A 137 -6.27 10.39 11.59
C GLN A 137 -6.61 11.22 12.83
N LYS A 138 -6.09 10.86 14.00
CA LYS A 138 -6.30 11.63 15.25
C LYS A 138 -5.77 13.05 15.14
N GLU A 139 -4.63 13.23 14.49
CA GLU A 139 -4.06 14.56 14.23
C GLU A 139 -4.94 15.38 13.28
N ALA A 140 -5.44 14.78 12.19
CA ALA A 140 -6.36 15.43 11.27
C ALA A 140 -7.70 15.81 11.94
N GLU A 141 -8.24 14.95 12.81
CA GLU A 141 -9.43 15.25 13.62
C GLU A 141 -9.17 16.38 14.62
N SER A 142 -8.00 16.39 15.27
CA SER A 142 -7.63 17.46 16.22
C SER A 142 -7.45 18.83 15.54
N LYS A 143 -6.99 18.85 14.29
CA LYS A 143 -6.85 20.07 13.48
C LYS A 143 -8.16 20.47 12.79
N GLY A 144 -9.05 19.50 12.55
CA GLY A 144 -10.39 19.69 11.98
C GLY A 144 -11.43 20.20 12.99
N ALA A 145 -11.17 20.09 14.30
CA ALA A 145 -11.99 20.67 15.38
C ALA A 145 -11.90 22.21 15.48
N GLY A 146 -11.38 22.88 14.44
CA GLY A 146 -11.25 24.33 14.32
C GLY A 146 -11.90 24.89 13.05
N TYR A 147 -13.19 24.60 12.82
CA TYR A 147 -14.01 25.43 11.95
C TYR A 147 -15.30 25.82 12.70
N PRO A 148 -15.43 27.06 13.22
CA PRO A 148 -16.72 27.54 13.68
C PRO A 148 -17.68 27.65 12.48
N THR A 149 -18.94 27.33 12.74
CA THR A 149 -20.12 27.42 11.85
C THR A 149 -20.12 28.59 10.89
#